data_AF-A0A4R4PRB0-F1
#
_entry.id   AF-A0A4R4PRB0-F1
#
_cell.length_a   1.000
_cell.length_b   1.000
_cell.length_c   1.000
_cell.angle_alpha   90.00
_cell.angle_beta   90.00
_cell.angle_gamma   90.00
#
_symmetry.space_group_name_H-M   'P 1'
#
loop_
_entity.id
_entity.type
_entity.pdbx_description
1 polymer ?
#
loop_
_entity_poly.entity_id
_entity_poly.type
_entity_poly.pdbx_seq_one_letter_code
_entity_poly.pdbx_strand_id
1 'polypeptide(L)' 'MTTPPCTEGVRWIVLDDPVPVTPGHAAHRHLLHKSNRPTQPLNDRLVTVVED' A
#
# COMPACT_ATOMS: atom_id res chain seq x y z
N MET A 1 9.84 1.23 -4.37
CA MET A 1 9.30 -0.02 -3.79
C MET A 1 9.19 0.11 -2.28
N THR A 2 8.25 -0.59 -1.63
CA THR A 2 8.09 -0.54 -0.15
C THR A 2 9.03 -1.49 0.59
N THR A 3 9.76 -2.34 -0.12
CA THR A 3 10.81 -3.25 0.38
C THR A 3 12.18 -2.88 -0.21
N PRO A 4 13.30 -3.18 0.49
CA PRO A 4 14.65 -3.00 -0.06
C PRO A 4 14.81 -3.69 -1.43
N PRO A 5 15.52 -3.08 -2.40
CA PRO A 5 16.37 -1.88 -2.29
C PRO A 5 15.61 -0.55 -2.44
N CYS A 6 14.29 -0.53 -2.30
CA CYS A 6 13.45 0.67 -2.33
C CYS A 6 13.45 1.43 -3.66
N THR A 7 13.80 0.79 -4.78
CA THR A 7 13.91 1.40 -6.12
C THR A 7 12.75 2.33 -6.47
N GLU A 8 13.09 3.51 -6.99
CA GLU A 8 12.17 4.55 -7.43
C GLU A 8 11.66 4.32 -8.87
N GLY A 9 10.96 5.30 -9.46
CA GLY A 9 10.45 5.21 -10.84
C GLY A 9 9.24 4.27 -11.00
N VAL A 10 8.60 3.88 -9.89
CA VAL A 10 7.45 2.99 -9.86
C VAL A 10 6.17 3.79 -10.12
N ARG A 11 5.35 3.34 -11.08
CA ARG A 11 3.97 3.82 -11.22
C ARG A 11 3.09 3.19 -10.15
N TRP A 12 2.53 4.01 -9.27
CA TRP A 12 1.56 3.57 -8.26
C TRP A 12 0.14 3.80 -8.76
N ILE A 13 -0.69 2.78 -8.63
CA ILE A 13 -2.15 2.85 -8.81
C ILE A 13 -2.73 2.26 -7.52
N VAL A 14 -3.49 3.06 -6.79
CA VAL A 14 -4.17 2.66 -5.56
C VAL A 14 -5.66 2.77 -5.84
N LEU A 15 -6.37 1.65 -5.73
CA LEU A 15 -7.81 1.61 -5.95
C LEU A 15 -8.51 2.25 -4.74
N ASP A 16 -9.56 3.03 -5.01
CA ASP A 16 -10.35 3.69 -3.97
C ASP A 16 -11.28 2.69 -3.25
N ASP A 17 -11.88 1.77 -4.00
CA ASP A 17 -12.79 0.76 -3.45
C ASP A 17 -12.02 -0.36 -2.73
N PRO A 18 -12.24 -0.56 -1.41
CA PRO A 18 -11.64 -1.65 -0.67
C PRO A 18 -12.31 -2.99 -1.01
N VAL A 19 -11.51 -4.05 -1.06
CA VAL A 19 -12.04 -5.41 -1.21
C VAL A 19 -12.40 -5.99 0.16
N PRO A 20 -13.63 -6.54 0.34
CA PRO A 20 -14.03 -7.14 1.60
C PRO A 20 -13.24 -8.42 1.90
N VAL A 21 -12.85 -8.61 3.16
CA VAL A 21 -12.13 -9.79 3.64
C VAL A 21 -12.88 -10.40 4.82
N THR A 22 -13.02 -11.73 4.83
CA THR A 22 -13.66 -12.44 5.94
C THR A 22 -12.76 -12.50 7.17
N PRO A 23 -13.32 -12.58 8.40
CA PRO A 23 -12.52 -12.67 9.61
C PRO A 23 -11.52 -13.84 9.63
N GLY A 24 -11.90 -15.00 9.07
CA GLY A 24 -11.02 -16.16 8.96
C GLY A 24 -9.79 -15.90 8.08
N HIS A 25 -9.93 -15.11 7.01
CA HIS A 25 -8.81 -14.70 6.18
C HIS A 25 -7.96 -13.61 6.82
N ALA A 26 -8.53 -12.71 7.63
CA ALA A 26 -7.77 -11.66 8.32
C ALA A 26 -6.81 -12.20 9.41
N ALA A 27 -6.95 -13.47 9.80
CA ALA A 27 -6.10 -14.14 10.80
C ALA A 27 -4.62 -14.24 10.39
N HIS A 28 -4.28 -14.07 9.09
CA HIS A 28 -2.90 -14.03 8.62
C HIS A 28 -2.04 -12.92 9.24
N ARG A 29 -2.66 -11.91 9.87
CA ARG A 29 -1.94 -10.84 10.58
C ARG A 29 -1.05 -11.36 11.71
N HIS A 30 -1.36 -12.53 12.28
CA HIS A 30 -0.51 -13.18 13.27
C HIS A 30 0.72 -13.85 12.64
N LEU A 31 0.62 -14.28 11.37
CA LEU A 31 1.71 -14.90 10.61
C LEU A 31 2.64 -13.85 10.00
N LEU A 32 2.05 -12.74 9.53
CA LEU A 32 2.75 -11.61 8.96
C LEU A 32 2.80 -10.50 10.01
N HIS A 33 3.82 -10.55 10.88
CA HIS A 33 4.19 -9.42 11.73
C HIS A 33 4.34 -8.13 10.92
N LYS A 34 4.45 -6.96 11.59
CA LYS A 34 4.61 -5.59 11.04
C LYS A 34 5.42 -5.48 9.72
N SER A 35 4.83 -5.94 8.61
CA SER A 35 5.46 -6.10 7.31
C SER A 35 5.13 -4.92 6.39
N ASN A 36 4.36 -3.97 6.90
CA ASN A 36 4.08 -2.69 6.29
C ASN A 36 5.20 -1.69 6.64
N ARG A 37 5.76 -1.06 5.61
CA ARG A 37 6.64 0.10 5.77
C ARG A 37 5.79 1.29 6.28
N PRO A 38 6.29 2.11 7.24
CA PRO A 38 5.62 3.35 7.63
C PRO A 38 5.39 4.28 6.42
N THR A 39 4.42 5.17 6.52
CA THR A 39 4.21 6.23 5.53
C THR A 39 5.50 7.05 5.36
N GLN A 40 5.78 7.44 4.13
CA GLN A 40 6.97 8.23 3.80
C GLN A 40 6.54 9.67 3.48
N PRO A 41 7.40 10.68 3.71
CA PRO A 41 7.08 12.08 3.39
C PRO A 41 6.62 12.24 1.94
N LEU A 42 5.59 13.04 1.70
CA LEU A 42 5.07 13.26 0.35
C LEU A 42 6.08 14.01 -0.54
N ASN A 43 6.82 14.97 0.03
CA ASN A 43 7.64 15.93 -0.69
C ASN A 43 6.81 16.62 -1.79
N ASP A 44 7.40 16.90 -2.96
CA ASP A 44 6.75 17.61 -4.06
C ASP A 44 5.94 16.70 -5.01
N ARG A 45 5.61 15.48 -4.58
CA ARG A 45 4.87 14.51 -5.41
C ARG A 45 3.38 14.83 -5.43
N LEU A 46 2.78 14.85 -6.62
CA LEU A 46 1.34 14.99 -6.80
C LEU A 46 0.64 13.63 -6.67
N VAL A 47 -0.52 13.63 -5.97
CA VAL A 47 -1.47 12.52 -5.98
C VAL A 47 -2.69 12.98 -6.76
N THR A 48 -3.01 12.28 -7.85
CA THR A 48 -4.17 12.56 -8.69
C THR A 48 -5.20 11.46 -8.50
N VAL A 49 -6.46 11.85 -8.33
CA VAL A 49 -7.59 10.93 -8.43
C VAL A 49 -8.01 10.90 -9.90
N VAL A 50 -8.16 9.69 -10.44
CA VAL A 50 -8.71 9.49 -11.79
C VAL A 50 -10.18 9.17 -11.58
N GLU A 51 -11.05 10.07 -12.02
CA GLU A 51 -12.49 9.82 -12.08
C GLU A 51 -12.80 8.99 -13.33
N ASP A 52 -13.89 8.21 -13.27
CA ASP A 52 -14.41 7.45 -14.42
C ASP A 52 -15.12 8.36 -15.44
#